data_AF-A0A239E9Q0-F1
#
_entry.id   AF-A0A239E9Q0-F1
#
_cell.length_a   1.000
_cell.length_b   1.000
_cell.length_c   1.000
_cell.angle_alpha   90.00
_cell.angle_beta   90.00
_cell.angle_gamma   90.00
#
_symmetry.space_group_name_H-M   'P 1'
#
loop_
_entity.id
_entity.type
_entity.pdbx_description
1 polymer ?
#
loop_
_entity_poly.entity_id
_entity_poly.type
_entity_poly.pdbx_seq_one_letter_code
_entity_poly.pdbx_strand_id
1 'polypeptide(L)'
;MRQGSGGDRATGWVTRFYPYLGERDQPNPLLDRPIDDMTEPGIVSDDATATLSRVKVLYEDLRIGTQTLLALNAGLIAVVQDTDGSLRPIAGCHLTRSGPELSDVLDRVEREGRMGEPAEYPPYVDTPVLTALYGRFESGALFDGAWRLRPFDTSNDLGGHWWIAPVFDLSDGRSLCVVGEFASDRNYWTIAHWADRKLVDDPAGLRVFGQSLAELLEVALDTGGDVTHLDSGALSDYLEM
;
A
#
# COMPACT_ATOMS: atom_id res chain seq x y z
N MET A 1 -7.67 8.50 -43.15
CA MET A 1 -7.31 8.88 -41.77
C MET A 1 -8.61 8.84 -40.96
N ARG A 2 -8.89 7.74 -40.25
CA ARG A 2 -10.08 7.68 -39.38
C ARG A 2 -9.75 8.45 -38.12
N GLN A 3 -10.55 9.47 -37.83
CA GLN A 3 -10.50 10.20 -36.56
C GLN A 3 -10.68 9.18 -35.44
N GLY A 4 -9.70 9.08 -34.54
CA GLY A 4 -9.87 8.37 -33.28
C GLY A 4 -10.94 9.13 -32.51
N SER A 5 -12.14 8.57 -32.43
CA SER A 5 -13.20 9.04 -31.55
C SER A 5 -12.68 8.90 -30.12
N GLY A 6 -12.31 10.02 -29.51
CA GLY A 6 -12.12 10.11 -28.06
C GLY A 6 -13.48 9.99 -27.38
N GLY A 7 -14.02 8.77 -27.36
CA GLY A 7 -15.15 8.44 -26.51
C GLY A 7 -14.65 8.29 -25.08
N ASP A 8 -15.53 8.52 -24.10
CA ASP A 8 -15.25 8.36 -22.66
C ASP A 8 -14.80 6.95 -22.26
N ARG A 9 -14.88 5.99 -23.18
CA ARG A 9 -14.55 4.58 -22.97
C ARG A 9 -13.55 4.08 -24.01
N ALA A 10 -12.47 3.49 -23.51
CA ALA A 10 -11.50 2.75 -24.30
C ALA A 10 -12.01 1.31 -24.54
N THR A 11 -11.91 0.86 -25.80
CA THR A 11 -12.18 -0.52 -26.22
C THR A 11 -10.97 -1.10 -26.96
N GLY A 12 -11.00 -2.41 -27.21
CA GLY A 12 -9.98 -3.11 -27.99
C GLY A 12 -9.08 -4.02 -27.16
N TRP A 13 -8.04 -4.56 -27.80
CA TRP A 13 -7.19 -5.58 -27.18
C TRP A 13 -6.29 -5.00 -26.08
N VAL A 14 -5.87 -3.74 -26.20
CA VAL A 14 -4.95 -3.10 -25.24
C VAL A 14 -5.59 -2.94 -23.84
N THR A 15 -6.89 -2.67 -23.77
CA THR A 15 -7.58 -2.48 -22.49
C THR A 15 -7.67 -3.77 -21.68
N ARG A 16 -7.41 -4.94 -22.29
CA ARG A 16 -7.36 -6.24 -21.60
C ARG A 16 -6.09 -6.46 -20.77
N PHE A 17 -5.09 -5.57 -20.87
CA PHE A 17 -3.92 -5.59 -19.97
C PHE A 17 -4.22 -5.06 -18.57
N TYR A 18 -5.41 -4.51 -18.34
CA TYR A 18 -5.90 -4.14 -17.01
C TYR A 18 -6.82 -5.26 -16.54
N PRO A 19 -6.35 -6.28 -15.80
CA PRO A 19 -7.19 -7.43 -15.45
C PRO A 19 -8.30 -7.06 -14.46
N TYR A 20 -8.11 -6.00 -13.69
CA TYR A 20 -9.07 -5.47 -12.73
C TYR A 20 -9.24 -3.96 -12.95
N LEU A 21 -10.43 -3.47 -12.58
CA LEU A 21 -10.83 -2.08 -12.69
C LEU A 21 -11.25 -1.55 -11.31
N GLY A 22 -11.13 -0.24 -11.11
CA GLY A 22 -11.50 0.46 -9.88
C GLY A 22 -10.58 0.14 -8.68
N GLU A 23 -11.11 0.29 -7.48
CA GLU A 23 -10.36 0.15 -6.21
C GLU A 23 -10.09 -1.29 -5.75
N ARG A 24 -10.10 -2.26 -6.68
CA ARG A 24 -9.32 -3.54 -6.66
C ARG A 24 -10.06 -4.87 -6.82
N ASP A 25 -11.38 -4.92 -7.01
CA ASP A 25 -12.07 -6.24 -7.09
C ASP A 25 -13.00 -6.44 -8.28
N GLN A 26 -13.14 -5.49 -9.21
CA GLN A 26 -13.97 -5.70 -10.39
C GLN A 26 -13.14 -6.29 -11.54
N PRO A 27 -13.39 -7.53 -11.98
CA PRO A 27 -12.72 -8.08 -13.16
C PRO A 27 -13.04 -7.24 -14.39
N ASN A 28 -12.04 -6.99 -15.23
CA ASN A 28 -12.26 -6.25 -16.46
C ASN A 28 -13.24 -7.01 -17.37
N PRO A 29 -14.40 -6.42 -17.72
CA PRO A 29 -15.45 -7.10 -18.48
C PRO A 29 -15.02 -7.48 -19.91
N LEU A 30 -13.89 -6.97 -20.38
CA LEU A 30 -13.31 -7.29 -21.68
C LEU A 30 -12.50 -8.59 -21.70
N LEU A 31 -12.13 -9.15 -20.54
CA LEU A 31 -11.30 -10.36 -20.46
C LEU A 31 -11.98 -11.59 -21.09
N ASP A 32 -13.29 -11.73 -20.88
CA ASP A 32 -14.06 -12.87 -21.40
C ASP A 32 -14.61 -12.63 -22.83
N ARG A 33 -14.28 -11.48 -23.44
CA ARG A 33 -14.83 -11.07 -24.74
C ARG A 33 -13.88 -11.42 -25.88
N PRO A 34 -14.40 -11.85 -27.05
CA PRO A 34 -13.61 -12.00 -28.27
C PRO A 34 -12.81 -10.73 -28.60
N ILE A 35 -11.57 -10.88 -29.05
CA ILE A 35 -10.65 -9.75 -29.29
C ILE A 35 -11.20 -8.76 -30.32
N ASP A 36 -11.99 -9.25 -31.27
CA ASP A 36 -12.66 -8.51 -32.34
C ASP A 36 -14.03 -7.93 -31.94
N ASP A 37 -14.55 -8.25 -30.75
CA ASP A 37 -15.76 -7.64 -30.20
C ASP A 37 -15.44 -6.23 -29.69
N MET A 38 -15.80 -5.24 -30.50
CA MET A 38 -15.65 -3.81 -30.22
C MET A 38 -16.95 -3.17 -29.71
N THR A 39 -17.97 -3.98 -29.37
CA THR A 39 -19.22 -3.48 -28.78
C THR A 39 -19.07 -3.18 -27.29
N GLU A 40 -19.94 -2.34 -26.73
CA GLU A 40 -19.93 -2.08 -25.28
C GLU A 40 -20.04 -3.39 -24.48
N PRO A 41 -19.30 -3.54 -23.37
CA PRO A 41 -18.70 -2.48 -22.54
C PRO A 41 -17.26 -2.09 -22.94
N GLY A 42 -16.89 -0.83 -22.71
CA GLY A 42 -15.50 -0.36 -22.69
C GLY A 42 -15.11 0.12 -21.29
N ILE A 43 -13.84 0.42 -21.06
CA ILE A 43 -13.33 0.88 -19.75
C ILE A 43 -13.07 2.39 -19.79
N VAL A 44 -13.34 3.12 -18.71
CA VAL A 44 -12.91 4.52 -18.59
C VAL A 44 -11.43 4.52 -18.17
N SER A 45 -10.65 5.51 -18.60
CA SER A 45 -9.24 5.63 -18.17
C SER A 45 -9.09 5.65 -16.65
N ASP A 46 -10.06 6.27 -15.98
CA ASP A 46 -10.08 6.44 -14.53
C ASP A 46 -10.40 5.13 -13.80
N ASP A 47 -10.97 4.14 -14.51
CA ASP A 47 -11.20 2.79 -13.98
C ASP A 47 -9.90 1.96 -13.98
N ALA A 48 -8.93 2.30 -14.82
CA ALA A 48 -7.69 1.54 -14.94
C ALA A 48 -6.69 1.99 -13.87
N THR A 49 -6.43 1.12 -12.89
CA THR A 49 -5.40 1.41 -11.88
C THR A 49 -4.04 1.56 -12.58
N ALA A 50 -3.41 2.72 -12.44
CA ALA A 50 -2.10 3.03 -13.01
C ALA A 50 -0.95 2.40 -12.21
N THR A 51 -1.09 1.13 -11.82
CA THR A 51 -0.11 0.39 -11.01
C THR A 51 0.50 -0.75 -11.80
N LEU A 52 1.77 -1.06 -11.52
CA LEU A 52 2.42 -2.25 -12.07
C LEU A 52 1.90 -3.48 -11.34
N SER A 53 1.66 -4.56 -12.08
CA SER A 53 1.44 -5.88 -11.51
C SER A 53 2.69 -6.32 -10.77
N ARG A 54 2.52 -6.89 -9.57
CA ARG A 54 3.62 -7.36 -8.73
C ARG A 54 3.49 -8.85 -8.48
N VAL A 55 4.57 -9.61 -8.70
CA VAL A 55 4.64 -11.04 -8.36
C VAL A 55 5.95 -11.35 -7.63
N LYS A 56 5.89 -12.28 -6.67
CA LYS A 56 7.09 -12.79 -5.98
C LYS A 56 7.80 -13.79 -6.89
N VAL A 57 9.10 -13.60 -7.10
CA VAL A 57 9.95 -14.53 -7.86
C VAL A 57 11.12 -14.98 -6.98
N LEU A 58 11.35 -16.29 -6.94
CA LEU A 58 12.53 -16.85 -6.30
C LEU A 58 13.71 -16.72 -7.26
N TYR A 59 14.69 -15.91 -6.89
CA TYR A 59 15.94 -15.74 -7.62
C TYR A 59 17.04 -16.60 -7.00
N GLU A 60 17.72 -17.40 -7.80
CA GLU A 60 18.86 -18.22 -7.39
C GLU A 60 20.15 -17.68 -8.03
N ASP A 61 21.09 -17.18 -7.20
CA ASP A 61 22.43 -16.84 -7.67
C ASP A 61 23.32 -18.09 -7.60
N LEU A 62 23.42 -18.79 -8.73
CA LEU A 62 24.20 -20.01 -8.87
C LEU A 62 25.70 -19.84 -8.59
N ARG A 63 26.23 -18.61 -8.60
CA ARG A 63 27.66 -18.36 -8.35
C ARG A 63 28.00 -18.44 -6.87
N ILE A 64 27.08 -18.01 -6.01
CA ILE A 64 27.26 -17.97 -4.55
C ILE A 64 26.34 -18.95 -3.81
N GLY A 65 25.45 -19.64 -4.52
CA GLY A 65 24.55 -20.66 -3.96
C GLY A 65 23.46 -20.07 -3.06
N THR A 66 23.07 -18.81 -3.27
CA THR A 66 22.06 -18.13 -2.45
C THR A 66 20.75 -17.97 -3.19
N GLN A 67 19.64 -18.17 -2.48
CA GLN A 67 18.31 -17.86 -2.97
C GLN A 67 17.80 -16.56 -2.32
N THR A 68 17.09 -15.75 -3.09
CA THR A 68 16.50 -14.49 -2.60
C THR A 68 15.13 -14.30 -3.24
N LEU A 69 14.15 -13.89 -2.43
CA LEU A 69 12.82 -13.55 -2.92
C LEU A 69 12.82 -12.10 -3.42
N LEU A 70 12.49 -11.92 -4.69
CA LEU A 70 12.38 -10.61 -5.33
C LEU A 70 10.91 -10.35 -5.68
N ALA A 71 10.53 -9.07 -5.70
CA ALA A 71 9.27 -8.64 -6.28
C ALA A 71 9.55 -8.20 -7.72
N LEU A 72 8.95 -8.89 -8.68
CA LEU A 72 8.90 -8.47 -10.09
C LEU A 72 7.71 -7.56 -10.27
N ASN A 73 7.98 -6.28 -10.48
CA ASN A 73 6.99 -5.29 -10.87
C ASN A 73 7.01 -5.19 -12.39
N ALA A 74 5.88 -5.47 -13.05
CA ALA A 74 5.78 -5.46 -14.50
C ALA A 74 4.44 -4.90 -14.96
N GLY A 75 4.42 -4.26 -16.12
CA GLY A 75 3.19 -3.70 -16.69
C GLY A 75 3.40 -3.12 -18.07
N LEU A 76 2.30 -2.69 -18.69
CA LEU A 76 2.31 -1.96 -19.94
C LEU A 76 2.80 -0.53 -19.69
N ILE A 77 3.89 -0.12 -20.32
CA ILE A 77 4.46 1.24 -20.20
C ILE A 77 4.00 2.12 -21.34
N ALA A 78 3.93 1.56 -22.56
CA ALA A 78 3.53 2.31 -23.74
C ALA A 78 2.93 1.38 -24.80
N VAL A 79 2.24 1.99 -25.77
CA VAL A 79 1.88 1.35 -27.04
C VAL A 79 2.47 2.19 -28.15
N VAL A 80 3.25 1.58 -29.03
CA VAL A 80 3.86 2.24 -30.18
C VAL A 80 3.16 1.79 -31.45
N GLN A 81 2.97 2.72 -32.37
CA GLN A 81 2.51 2.40 -33.72
C GLN A 81 3.73 2.26 -34.64
N ASP A 82 3.88 1.09 -35.26
CA ASP A 82 4.94 0.84 -36.24
C ASP A 82 4.57 1.47 -37.61
N THR A 83 5.52 1.51 -38.56
CA THR A 83 5.36 2.25 -39.83
C THR A 83 4.25 1.73 -40.74
N ASP A 84 3.82 0.49 -40.54
CA ASP A 84 2.70 -0.13 -41.25
C ASP A 84 1.33 0.13 -40.58
N GLY A 85 1.32 0.87 -39.47
CA GLY A 85 0.13 1.18 -38.69
C GLY A 85 -0.21 0.15 -37.62
N SER A 86 0.55 -0.95 -37.50
CA SER A 86 0.35 -1.93 -36.44
C SER A 86 0.67 -1.35 -35.06
N LEU A 87 -0.06 -1.79 -34.03
CA LEU A 87 0.17 -1.38 -32.64
C LEU A 87 0.97 -2.45 -31.91
N ARG A 88 2.05 -2.03 -31.25
CA ARG A 88 2.96 -2.90 -30.51
C ARG A 88 3.02 -2.46 -29.04
N PRO A 89 2.71 -3.35 -28.08
CA PRO A 89 2.82 -3.02 -26.68
C PRO A 89 4.29 -2.99 -26.25
N ILE A 90 4.65 -2.06 -25.39
CA ILE A 90 5.92 -2.01 -24.68
C ILE A 90 5.62 -2.29 -23.22
N ALA A 91 6.01 -3.49 -22.79
CA ALA A 91 6.05 -3.81 -21.37
C ALA A 91 7.39 -3.33 -20.79
N GLY A 92 7.39 -2.97 -19.51
CA GLY A 92 8.61 -2.90 -18.75
C GLY A 92 8.47 -3.62 -17.44
N CYS A 93 9.62 -3.93 -16.87
CA CYS A 93 9.70 -4.58 -15.58
C CYS A 93 10.91 -4.07 -14.81
N HIS A 94 10.82 -4.16 -13.49
CA HIS A 94 11.96 -4.00 -12.61
C HIS A 94 11.82 -4.95 -11.42
N LEU A 95 12.97 -5.35 -10.87
CA LEU A 95 13.04 -6.19 -9.69
C LEU A 95 13.36 -5.31 -8.48
N THR A 96 12.57 -5.46 -7.42
CA THR A 96 12.90 -4.95 -6.09
C THR A 96 13.09 -6.13 -5.15
N ARG A 97 13.69 -5.89 -3.98
CA ARG A 97 13.62 -6.89 -2.90
C ARG A 97 12.16 -7.09 -2.54
N SER A 98 11.74 -8.35 -2.38
CA SER A 98 10.39 -8.61 -1.85
C SER A 98 10.42 -8.30 -0.36
N GLY A 99 9.78 -7.19 0.03
CA GLY A 99 9.36 -7.02 1.41
C GLY A 99 8.25 -8.02 1.77
N PRO A 100 7.90 -8.14 3.06
CA PRO A 100 6.69 -8.83 3.47
C PRO A 100 5.46 -8.17 2.82
N GLU A 101 4.48 -8.98 2.43
CA GLU A 101 3.21 -8.47 1.91
C GLU A 101 2.29 -8.21 3.10
N LEU A 102 1.58 -7.08 3.10
CA LEU A 102 0.73 -6.70 4.21
C LEU A 102 -0.30 -7.80 4.53
N SER A 103 -0.92 -8.42 3.53
CA SER A 103 -1.87 -9.53 3.75
C SER A 103 -1.27 -10.69 4.55
N ASP A 104 -0.07 -11.12 4.18
CA ASP A 104 0.64 -12.24 4.83
C ASP A 104 0.98 -11.88 6.29
N VAL A 105 1.38 -10.62 6.53
CA VAL A 105 1.67 -10.12 7.87
C VAL A 105 0.40 -9.99 8.70
N LEU A 106 -0.70 -9.52 8.12
CA LEU A 106 -1.98 -9.45 8.81
C LEU A 106 -2.53 -10.85 9.15
N ASP A 107 -2.34 -11.85 8.29
CA ASP A 107 -2.63 -13.27 8.61
C ASP A 107 -1.83 -13.73 9.84
N ARG A 108 -0.56 -13.35 9.92
CA ARG A 108 0.31 -13.66 11.07
C ARG A 108 -0.12 -12.92 12.33
N VAL A 109 -0.46 -11.63 12.23
CA VAL A 109 -1.03 -10.82 13.33
C VAL A 109 -2.28 -11.47 13.90
N GLU A 110 -3.20 -11.96 13.05
CA GLU A 110 -4.40 -12.66 13.49
C GLU A 110 -4.07 -13.97 14.24
N ARG A 111 -3.10 -14.74 13.73
CA ARG A 111 -2.69 -16.02 14.30
C ARG A 111 -1.93 -15.88 15.62
N GLU A 112 -1.11 -14.86 15.77
CA GLU A 112 -0.20 -14.68 16.91
C GLU A 112 -0.75 -13.68 17.95
N GLY A 113 -1.63 -12.77 17.53
CA GLY A 113 -2.29 -11.78 18.38
C GLY A 113 -3.61 -12.25 18.98
N ARG A 114 -4.22 -11.36 19.78
CA ARG A 114 -5.61 -11.45 20.20
C ARG A 114 -6.37 -10.34 19.50
N MET A 115 -6.82 -10.61 18.28
CA MET A 115 -7.48 -9.62 17.45
C MET A 115 -9.00 -9.75 17.56
N GLY A 116 -9.69 -8.61 17.56
CA GLY A 116 -11.14 -8.51 17.47
C GLY A 116 -11.61 -8.58 16.02
N GLU A 117 -12.89 -8.89 15.84
CA GLU A 117 -13.55 -8.84 14.54
C GLU A 117 -13.50 -7.42 13.93
N PRO A 118 -13.58 -7.29 12.60
CA PRO A 118 -13.70 -5.99 11.96
C PRO A 118 -15.05 -5.33 12.28
N ALA A 119 -15.05 -4.02 12.48
CA ALA A 119 -16.27 -3.21 12.59
C ALA A 119 -16.74 -2.68 11.24
N GLU A 120 -17.93 -2.07 11.23
CA GLU A 120 -18.34 -1.22 10.11
C GLU A 120 -17.23 -0.21 9.80
N TYR A 121 -16.88 -0.14 8.52
CA TYR A 121 -15.72 0.54 7.98
C TYR A 121 -15.55 1.96 8.57
N PRO A 122 -14.38 2.32 9.12
CA PRO A 122 -14.17 3.67 9.62
C PRO A 122 -14.29 4.65 8.43
N PRO A 123 -15.22 5.62 8.48
CA PRO A 123 -15.54 6.48 7.33
C PRO A 123 -14.44 7.48 6.94
N TYR A 124 -13.28 7.44 7.60
CA TYR A 124 -12.22 8.45 7.50
C TYR A 124 -10.82 7.88 7.25
N VAL A 125 -10.71 6.60 6.86
CA VAL A 125 -9.42 6.00 6.53
C VAL A 125 -9.21 6.06 5.01
N ASP A 126 -8.35 6.97 4.56
CA ASP A 126 -8.04 7.20 3.15
C ASP A 126 -6.76 6.49 2.68
N THR A 127 -6.03 5.82 3.58
CA THR A 127 -4.82 5.07 3.21
C THR A 127 -5.12 3.59 2.98
N PRO A 128 -4.67 2.99 1.86
CA PRO A 128 -4.89 1.56 1.59
C PRO A 128 -4.37 0.63 2.70
N VAL A 129 -3.30 1.03 3.38
CA VAL A 129 -2.66 0.24 4.45
C VAL A 129 -3.53 0.19 5.70
N LEU A 130 -4.05 1.33 6.15
CA LEU A 130 -4.95 1.39 7.30
C LEU A 130 -6.31 0.78 6.96
N THR A 131 -6.78 0.98 5.73
CA THR A 131 -7.97 0.32 5.20
C THR A 131 -7.86 -1.20 5.30
N ALA A 132 -6.73 -1.78 4.88
CA ALA A 132 -6.50 -3.22 4.99
C ALA A 132 -6.41 -3.69 6.46
N LEU A 133 -5.76 -2.90 7.33
CA LEU A 133 -5.66 -3.22 8.76
C LEU A 133 -7.03 -3.18 9.45
N TYR A 134 -7.75 -2.06 9.36
CA TYR A 134 -9.03 -1.85 10.05
C TYR A 134 -10.19 -2.57 9.40
N GLY A 135 -10.11 -2.87 8.10
CA GLY A 135 -11.05 -3.77 7.42
C GLY A 135 -10.93 -5.22 7.90
N ARG A 136 -9.83 -5.57 8.57
CA ARG A 136 -9.62 -6.91 9.14
C ARG A 136 -9.80 -6.94 10.67
N PHE A 137 -9.39 -5.89 11.37
CA PHE A 137 -9.44 -5.84 12.83
C PHE A 137 -9.94 -4.48 13.33
N GLU A 138 -11.01 -4.45 14.13
CA GLU A 138 -11.42 -3.21 14.81
C GLU A 138 -10.51 -2.88 16.00
N SER A 139 -10.08 -3.93 16.71
CA SER A 139 -9.31 -3.85 17.94
C SER A 139 -8.43 -5.08 18.08
N GLY A 140 -7.50 -5.06 19.04
CA GLY A 140 -6.69 -6.23 19.30
C GLY A 140 -5.46 -5.92 20.13
N ALA A 141 -4.74 -6.97 20.50
CA ALA A 141 -3.50 -6.87 21.24
C ALA A 141 -2.43 -7.81 20.66
N LEU A 142 -1.20 -7.30 20.58
CA LEU A 142 0.01 -8.05 20.24
C LEU A 142 0.99 -8.02 21.41
N PHE A 143 1.95 -8.94 21.41
CA PHE A 143 3.04 -8.99 22.39
C PHE A 143 2.53 -8.97 23.84
N ASP A 144 1.60 -9.87 24.15
CA ASP A 144 0.91 -9.94 25.46
C ASP A 144 0.22 -8.62 25.87
N GLY A 145 -0.23 -7.86 24.88
CA GLY A 145 -0.91 -6.58 25.08
C GLY A 145 0.01 -5.41 25.30
N ALA A 146 1.32 -5.58 25.05
CA ALA A 146 2.26 -4.47 25.00
C ALA A 146 1.98 -3.55 23.82
N TRP A 147 1.38 -4.07 22.74
CA TRP A 147 0.81 -3.28 21.66
C TRP A 147 -0.69 -3.51 21.61
N ARG A 148 -1.47 -2.44 21.47
CA ARG A 148 -2.93 -2.51 21.40
C ARG A 148 -3.43 -1.72 20.21
N LEU A 149 -4.12 -2.39 19.29
CA LEU A 149 -4.74 -1.71 18.15
C LEU A 149 -5.81 -0.74 18.66
N ARG A 150 -5.68 0.52 18.27
CA ARG A 150 -6.56 1.61 18.65
C ARG A 150 -7.61 1.83 17.55
N PRO A 151 -8.88 2.12 17.89
CA PRO A 151 -9.85 2.58 16.88
C PRO A 151 -9.35 3.82 16.13
N PHE A 152 -9.56 3.87 14.82
CA PHE A 152 -9.19 5.04 14.02
C PHE A 152 -10.23 6.16 14.17
N ASP A 153 -10.03 7.02 15.16
CA ASP A 153 -10.99 8.06 15.50
C ASP A 153 -10.38 9.47 15.64
N THR A 154 -9.06 9.58 15.51
CA THR A 154 -8.30 10.80 15.77
C THR A 154 -7.14 10.98 14.81
N SER A 155 -6.93 12.21 14.38
CA SER A 155 -5.72 12.65 13.69
C SER A 155 -5.41 14.10 14.06
N ASN A 156 -4.15 14.48 13.91
CA ASN A 156 -3.67 15.85 14.03
C ASN A 156 -3.12 16.32 12.69
N ASP A 157 -3.43 17.56 12.32
CA ASP A 157 -2.79 18.26 11.20
C ASP A 157 -1.37 18.69 11.60
N LEU A 158 -0.38 18.34 10.78
CA LEU A 158 1.03 18.73 10.94
C LEU A 158 1.39 19.96 10.09
N GLY A 159 0.48 20.47 9.26
CA GLY A 159 0.72 21.48 8.25
C GLY A 159 1.27 20.88 6.95
N GLY A 160 1.35 21.71 5.89
CA GLY A 160 2.02 21.33 4.64
C GLY A 160 1.43 20.09 3.95
N HIS A 161 0.14 19.82 4.10
CA HIS A 161 -0.57 18.61 3.62
C HIS A 161 -0.29 17.31 4.40
N TRP A 162 0.36 17.40 5.57
CA TRP A 162 0.67 16.23 6.39
C TRP A 162 -0.27 16.11 7.57
N TRP A 163 -0.59 14.87 7.92
CA TRP A 163 -1.35 14.53 9.11
C TRP A 163 -0.69 13.37 9.84
N ILE A 164 -1.01 13.21 11.12
CA ILE A 164 -0.56 12.09 11.95
C ILE A 164 -1.74 11.48 12.71
N ALA A 165 -1.79 10.15 12.80
CA ALA A 165 -2.77 9.44 13.60
C ALA A 165 -2.15 8.27 14.38
N PRO A 166 -2.57 8.03 15.63
CA PRO A 166 -2.16 6.86 16.39
C PRO A 166 -2.87 5.60 15.86
N VAL A 167 -2.13 4.49 15.77
CA VAL A 167 -2.64 3.21 15.27
C VAL A 167 -2.54 2.13 16.35
N PHE A 168 -1.39 1.99 17.03
CA PHE A 168 -1.23 1.09 18.17
C PHE A 168 -0.81 1.86 19.40
N ASP A 169 -1.46 1.64 20.54
CA ASP A 169 -0.98 2.08 21.84
C ASP A 169 0.08 1.10 22.36
N LEU A 170 1.18 1.64 22.87
CA LEU A 170 2.32 0.90 23.41
C LEU A 170 2.27 0.88 24.95
N SER A 171 2.89 -0.12 25.56
CA SER A 171 2.87 -0.31 27.03
C SER A 171 3.52 0.81 27.83
N ASP A 172 4.37 1.62 27.20
CA ASP A 172 5.05 2.75 27.82
C ASP A 172 4.27 4.07 27.71
N GLY A 173 3.04 4.03 27.20
CA GLY A 173 2.18 5.20 27.05
C GLY A 173 2.40 6.00 25.78
N ARG A 174 3.31 5.57 24.90
CA ARG A 174 3.44 6.09 23.53
C ARG A 174 2.48 5.34 22.60
N SER A 175 2.35 5.83 21.38
CA SER A 175 1.62 5.17 20.31
C SER A 175 2.51 5.03 19.08
N LEU A 176 2.42 3.90 18.38
CA LEU A 176 2.85 3.80 17.00
C LEU A 176 1.85 4.58 16.14
N CYS A 177 2.35 5.56 15.41
CA CYS A 177 1.57 6.47 14.61
C CYS A 177 1.96 6.35 13.13
N VAL A 178 0.98 6.59 12.27
CA VAL A 178 1.19 6.83 10.84
C VAL A 178 1.19 8.33 10.59
N VAL A 179 2.10 8.79 9.76
CA VAL A 179 2.18 10.15 9.23
C VAL A 179 1.92 10.06 7.73
N GLY A 180 0.84 10.66 7.24
CA GLY A 180 0.42 10.58 5.84
C GLY A 180 0.35 11.96 5.18
N GLU A 181 0.52 11.99 3.86
CA GLU A 181 0.30 13.18 3.03
C GLU A 181 -1.08 13.10 2.35
N PHE A 182 -1.93 14.14 2.45
CA PHE A 182 -3.28 14.11 1.87
C PHE A 182 -3.33 13.91 0.35
N ALA A 183 -2.26 14.27 -0.37
CA ALA A 183 -2.22 14.27 -1.82
C ALA A 183 -1.45 13.08 -2.42
N SER A 184 -0.85 12.23 -1.59
CA SER A 184 -0.01 11.13 -2.06
C SER A 184 -0.12 9.89 -1.18
N ASP A 185 0.28 8.74 -1.71
CA ASP A 185 0.38 7.50 -0.93
C ASP A 185 1.62 7.46 0.00
N ARG A 186 2.30 8.60 0.20
CA ARG A 186 3.49 8.66 1.06
C ARG A 186 3.06 8.59 2.52
N ASN A 187 3.58 7.59 3.22
CA ASN A 187 3.35 7.38 4.62
C ASN A 187 4.67 7.08 5.35
N TYR A 188 4.80 7.57 6.58
CA TYR A 188 5.90 7.25 7.48
C TYR A 188 5.34 6.71 8.80
N TRP A 189 6.09 5.83 9.44
CA TRP A 189 5.73 5.27 10.74
C TRP A 189 6.64 5.85 11.82
N THR A 190 6.04 6.32 12.90
CA THR A 190 6.71 6.98 14.03
C THR A 190 6.17 6.49 15.36
N ILE A 191 6.87 6.77 16.46
CA ILE A 191 6.37 6.55 17.81
C ILE A 191 6.31 7.90 18.51
N ALA A 192 5.14 8.23 19.07
CA ALA A 192 4.89 9.52 19.71
C ALA A 192 3.97 9.40 20.93
N HIS A 193 4.03 10.36 21.83
CA HIS A 193 3.08 10.50 22.93
C HIS A 193 1.77 11.10 22.43
N TRP A 194 0.67 10.46 22.82
CA TRP A 194 -0.68 10.90 22.49
C TRP A 194 -1.51 11.08 23.77
N ALA A 195 -2.08 12.26 23.97
CA ALA A 195 -2.91 12.57 25.13
C ALA A 195 -4.14 13.38 24.70
N ASP A 196 -5.30 13.09 25.30
CA ASP A 196 -6.55 13.80 25.03
C ASP A 196 -6.84 13.99 23.53
N ARG A 197 -6.63 12.92 22.75
CA ARG A 197 -6.85 12.88 21.30
C ARG A 197 -5.89 13.79 20.50
N LYS A 198 -4.75 14.17 21.05
CA LYS A 198 -3.76 15.03 20.41
C LYS A 198 -2.34 14.50 20.55
N LEU A 199 -1.52 14.77 19.53
CA LEU A 199 -0.07 14.67 19.61
C LEU A 199 0.48 15.61 20.69
N VAL A 200 1.33 15.06 21.57
CA VAL A 200 2.01 15.81 22.64
C VAL A 200 3.41 16.23 22.22
N ASP A 201 4.11 15.36 21.49
CA ASP A 201 5.49 15.57 21.08
C ASP A 201 5.60 16.60 19.94
N ASP A 202 6.76 17.27 19.85
CA ASP A 202 7.09 18.12 18.71
C ASP A 202 7.31 17.26 17.45
N PRO A 203 6.51 17.44 16.37
CA PRO A 203 6.64 16.66 15.14
C PRO A 203 8.06 16.66 14.57
N ALA A 204 8.79 17.77 14.69
CA ALA A 204 10.13 17.88 14.10
C ALA A 204 11.15 16.91 14.73
N GLY A 205 10.94 16.53 15.99
CA GLY A 205 11.82 15.64 16.76
C GLY A 205 11.43 14.16 16.70
N LEU A 206 10.30 13.81 16.08
CA LEU A 206 9.84 12.43 15.98
C LEU A 206 10.80 11.57 15.15
N ARG A 207 10.96 10.29 15.51
CA ARG A 207 11.84 9.35 14.78
C ARG A 207 11.04 8.52 13.78
N VAL A 208 11.59 8.31 12.58
CA VAL A 208 10.95 7.52 11.53
C VAL A 208 11.48 6.09 11.54
N PHE A 209 10.58 5.11 11.63
CA PHE A 209 10.88 3.67 11.66
C PHE A 209 10.61 2.96 10.32
N GLY A 210 10.27 3.72 9.27
CA GLY A 210 10.06 3.19 7.92
C GLY A 210 8.81 3.75 7.24
N GLN A 211 8.54 3.25 6.04
CA GLN A 211 7.39 3.64 5.20
C GLN A 211 6.39 2.49 5.00
N SER A 212 6.74 1.27 5.42
CA SER A 212 5.94 0.06 5.23
C SER A 212 5.45 -0.48 6.57
N LEU A 213 4.13 -0.51 6.76
CA LEU A 213 3.54 -1.15 7.94
C LEU A 213 3.86 -2.65 7.97
N ALA A 214 3.87 -3.30 6.81
CA ALA A 214 4.16 -4.73 6.72
C ALA A 214 5.57 -5.04 7.22
N GLU A 215 6.58 -4.25 6.82
CA GLU A 215 7.95 -4.42 7.31
C GLU A 215 8.05 -4.16 8.81
N LEU A 216 7.42 -3.09 9.29
CA LEU A 216 7.44 -2.73 10.71
C LEU A 216 6.79 -3.81 11.57
N LEU A 217 5.62 -4.31 11.19
CA LEU A 217 4.92 -5.37 11.91
C LEU A 217 5.67 -6.69 11.84
N GLU A 218 6.23 -7.07 10.69
CA GLU A 218 7.04 -8.30 10.56
C GLU A 218 8.23 -8.27 11.53
N VAL A 219 8.94 -7.14 11.56
CA VAL A 219 10.07 -6.93 12.49
C VAL A 219 9.61 -6.94 13.94
N ALA A 220 8.49 -6.28 14.26
CA ALA A 220 7.92 -6.30 15.60
C ALA A 220 7.54 -7.73 16.02
N LEU A 221 6.94 -8.51 15.12
CA LEU A 221 6.57 -9.91 15.34
C LEU A 221 7.78 -10.80 15.64
N ASP A 222 8.91 -10.55 14.98
CA ASP A 222 10.14 -11.30 15.19
C ASP A 222 10.92 -10.90 16.46
N THR A 223 10.72 -9.68 16.95
CA THR A 223 11.49 -9.09 18.06
C THR A 223 10.69 -8.91 19.35
N GLY A 224 9.42 -9.29 19.36
CA GLY A 224 8.54 -9.07 20.52
C GLY A 224 8.13 -7.61 20.72
N GLY A 225 8.02 -6.85 19.63
CA GLY A 225 7.58 -5.46 19.61
C GLY A 225 8.69 -4.41 19.59
N ASP A 226 9.96 -4.80 19.41
CA ASP A 226 11.09 -3.87 19.35
C ASP A 226 11.44 -3.47 17.91
N VAL A 227 11.07 -2.24 17.55
CA VAL A 227 11.33 -1.65 16.23
C VAL A 227 12.46 -0.62 16.25
N THR A 228 13.18 -0.46 17.36
CA THR A 228 14.16 0.64 17.53
C THR A 228 15.30 0.62 16.53
N HIS A 229 15.69 -0.56 16.04
CA HIS A 229 16.74 -0.72 15.03
C HIS A 229 16.31 -0.29 13.61
N LEU A 230 15.02 0.00 13.40
CA LEU A 230 14.50 0.57 12.15
C LEU A 230 14.58 2.10 12.10
N ASP A 231 15.06 2.74 13.17
CA ASP A 231 15.23 4.20 13.22
C ASP A 231 16.09 4.68 12.04
N SER A 232 15.50 5.52 11.20
CA SER A 232 16.08 6.01 9.95
C SER A 232 16.39 7.50 9.94
N GLY A 233 15.95 8.26 10.95
CA GLY A 233 16.13 9.72 10.97
C GLY A 233 15.05 10.47 11.73
N ALA A 234 15.17 11.80 11.75
CA ALA A 234 14.11 12.66 12.28
C ALA A 234 13.04 12.87 11.22
N LEU A 235 11.78 12.99 11.62
CA LEU A 235 10.65 13.18 10.72
C LEU A 235 10.80 14.45 9.87
N SER A 236 11.38 15.51 10.44
CA SER A 236 11.70 16.76 9.73
C SER A 236 12.65 16.59 8.54
N ASP A 237 13.46 15.52 8.49
CA ASP A 237 14.31 15.24 7.34
C ASP A 237 13.52 14.69 6.13
N TYR A 238 12.28 14.23 6.36
CA TYR A 238 11.41 13.59 5.36
C TYR A 238 10.24 14.45 4.92
N LEU A 239 9.78 15.33 5.79
CA LEU A 239 8.74 16.30 5.49
C LEU A 239 9.44 17.52 4.87
N GLU A 240 9.09 17.88 3.64
CA GLU A 240 9.53 19.13 3.01
C GLU A 240 8.83 20.33 3.68
N MET A 241 9.07 20.52 4.98
CA MET A 241 8.50 21.58 5.82
C MET A 241 9.25 22.91 5.68
#